data_AF-A0A1F7TS29-F1
#
_entry.id   AF-A0A1F7TS29-F1
#
_cell.length_a   1.000
_cell.length_b   1.000
_cell.length_c   1.000
_cell.angle_alpha   90.00
_cell.angle_beta   90.00
_cell.angle_gamma   90.00
#
_symmetry.space_group_name_H-M   'P 1'
#
loop_
_entity.id
_entity.type
_entity.pdbx_description
1 polymer ?
#
loop_
_entity_poly.entity_id
_entity_poly.type
_entity_poly.pdbx_seq_one_letter_code
_entity_poly.pdbx_strand_id
1 'polypeptide(L)'
;MSHRFLYQNMIGAGTVITPSSVSKAIVGGAVPRVANGAGAVIFSGAYTGQDQEVYTAEIETQGQVGSATFKWRKTSTPPGAWEASGLPTALTDTALDHGVKARFLNGASSPAFQAGDRWQATASQFRSPKMLHDLDPNTRWRSGSPPLGAEALAFDLGAAQAPDAAVILGHNISSGAAVKLQAGPDPQAYALLLDGSNSRAVTTDAAAIQNIWDGGGSVFFRTKLMTAGESNLGCFFGKGALSGLAKGWGFNQGTQFGTFRPSFHCIFTGGEARHLGPDAMFTAGVAASVGLSYNSDNPNNVPAIYKDGASQSISSFGAPTGTRVSDAGTNLATGDRVDGITSLDGWMDEVKFYNRVLTAQEFLGLHNGILPSDHAASCVLHLKFDEGTGTSAADSSASGLSTALQDSAAWTSSIYSPLDETITWRAGMMSRYLSTAPRSHRYWRLLIEGDGANPAGYVEIAELYLGGYFEPAYGFAWRNVVAEEALERGQETENGSVRSVLLNRGRRAVLPYAHVSAGQKGLFLSMFQAVKDKGAERNKPLFAHLDVNDAGSLFLATLAGTFSPAEEGPDDYAFELELQERLT
;
A
#
# COMPACT_ATOMS: atom_id res chain seq x y z
N MET A 1 -24.18 29.40 -3.79
CA MET A 1 -23.38 28.40 -4.52
C MET A 1 -22.75 27.49 -3.49
N SER A 2 -22.87 26.17 -3.66
CA SER A 2 -22.17 25.22 -2.79
C SER A 2 -20.68 25.26 -3.15
N HIS A 3 -19.84 25.36 -2.14
CA HIS A 3 -18.39 25.44 -2.27
C HIS A 3 -17.74 24.59 -1.20
N ARG A 4 -16.55 24.08 -1.49
CA ARG A 4 -15.86 23.13 -0.62
C ARG A 4 -14.40 23.49 -0.46
N PHE A 5 -13.91 23.25 0.75
CA PHE A 5 -12.51 23.38 1.10
C PHE A 5 -11.98 22.00 1.46
N LEU A 6 -11.01 21.48 0.71
CA LEU A 6 -10.34 20.23 1.01
C LEU A 6 -9.06 20.56 1.78
N TYR A 7 -8.95 20.04 3.00
CA TYR A 7 -7.88 20.35 3.95
C TYR A 7 -7.59 19.12 4.83
N GLN A 8 -6.39 19.08 5.44
CA GLN A 8 -5.85 17.91 6.12
C GLN A 8 -5.57 16.73 5.16
N ASN A 9 -4.51 16.86 4.36
CA ASN A 9 -4.01 15.72 3.60
C ASN A 9 -3.59 14.61 4.57
N MET A 10 -4.24 13.45 4.46
CA MET A 10 -3.94 12.25 5.23
C MET A 10 -2.73 11.52 4.65
N ILE A 11 -2.36 11.80 3.39
CA ILE A 11 -1.07 11.41 2.83
C ILE A 11 -0.03 12.39 3.36
N GLY A 12 0.87 11.89 4.21
CA GLY A 12 1.94 12.68 4.81
C GLY A 12 3.24 11.89 4.93
N ALA A 13 4.21 12.45 5.67
CA ALA A 13 5.55 11.85 5.80
C ALA A 13 5.57 10.44 6.42
N GLY A 14 4.53 10.08 7.20
CA GLY A 14 4.38 8.73 7.76
C GLY A 14 3.66 7.73 6.84
N THR A 15 3.14 8.18 5.70
CA THR A 15 2.43 7.33 4.74
C THR A 15 3.45 6.56 3.90
N VAL A 16 3.30 5.25 3.83
CA VAL A 16 4.11 4.43 2.92
C VAL A 16 3.43 4.42 1.56
N ILE A 17 4.12 4.92 0.54
CA ILE A 17 3.62 4.94 -0.84
C ILE A 17 4.39 3.92 -1.67
N THR A 18 3.67 2.93 -2.20
CA THR A 18 4.23 1.83 -2.99
C THR A 18 3.70 1.89 -4.42
N PRO A 19 4.51 2.33 -5.40
CA PRO A 19 4.12 2.36 -6.79
C PRO A 19 4.26 0.96 -7.44
N SER A 20 3.41 0.63 -8.41
CA SER A 20 3.57 -0.55 -9.28
C SER A 20 4.86 -0.49 -10.09
N SER A 21 5.25 0.73 -10.49
CA SER A 21 6.48 0.98 -11.21
C SER A 21 7.00 2.37 -10.89
N VAL A 22 8.31 2.57 -10.97
CA VAL A 22 8.91 3.90 -10.80
C VAL A 22 10.05 4.09 -11.78
N SER A 23 10.20 5.32 -12.27
CA SER A 23 11.31 5.65 -13.15
C SER A 23 12.64 5.34 -12.49
N LYS A 24 13.60 4.84 -13.28
CA LYS A 24 14.92 4.41 -12.77
C LYS A 24 15.62 5.59 -12.09
N ALA A 25 16.00 5.41 -10.83
CA ALA A 25 16.90 6.32 -10.14
C ALA A 25 18.33 6.21 -10.68
N ILE A 26 19.16 7.20 -10.39
CA ILE A 26 20.53 7.30 -10.89
C ILE A 26 21.50 7.02 -9.75
N VAL A 27 22.50 6.17 -10.01
CA VAL A 27 23.73 6.10 -9.21
C VAL A 27 24.80 6.87 -9.96
N GLY A 28 25.29 7.95 -9.35
CA GLY A 28 26.33 8.79 -9.92
C GLY A 28 27.67 8.08 -10.05
N GLY A 29 28.58 8.66 -10.83
CA GLY A 29 29.95 8.17 -10.93
C GLY A 29 30.70 8.24 -9.60
N ALA A 30 31.67 7.34 -9.42
CA ALA A 30 32.52 7.34 -8.25
C ALA A 30 33.42 8.59 -8.24
N VAL A 31 33.36 9.35 -7.15
CA VAL A 31 34.22 10.49 -6.89
C VAL A 31 35.25 10.10 -5.83
N PRO A 32 36.54 10.04 -6.15
CA PRO A 32 37.58 9.80 -5.15
C PRO A 32 37.60 10.95 -4.13
N ARG A 33 37.54 10.60 -2.85
CA ARG A 33 37.75 11.53 -1.72
C ARG A 33 39.13 11.39 -1.12
N VAL A 34 39.62 10.16 -1.11
CA VAL A 34 40.99 9.80 -0.75
C VAL A 34 41.39 8.71 -1.73
N ALA A 35 42.46 8.88 -2.50
CA ALA A 35 42.91 7.88 -3.46
C ALA A 35 44.44 7.90 -3.51
N ASN A 36 45.05 7.13 -2.62
CA ASN A 36 46.48 6.95 -2.52
C ASN A 36 46.95 5.76 -3.38
N GLY A 37 46.08 4.77 -3.60
CA GLY A 37 46.26 3.69 -4.57
C GLY A 37 45.83 4.06 -5.99
N ALA A 38 46.29 3.28 -6.98
CA ALA A 38 45.91 3.46 -8.39
C ALA A 38 44.58 2.78 -8.78
N GLY A 39 43.99 2.03 -7.85
CA GLY A 39 42.72 1.33 -8.03
C GLY A 39 41.55 2.29 -8.17
N ALA A 40 40.47 1.80 -8.76
CA ALA A 40 39.25 2.57 -8.96
C ALA A 40 38.02 1.80 -8.51
N VAL A 41 36.97 2.53 -8.17
CA VAL A 41 35.65 1.99 -7.84
C VAL A 41 34.66 2.48 -8.88
N ILE A 42 33.76 1.61 -9.31
CA ILE A 42 32.59 1.94 -10.10
C ILE A 42 31.37 1.67 -9.22
N PHE A 43 30.60 2.72 -8.96
CA PHE A 43 29.24 2.58 -8.44
C PHE A 43 28.27 2.43 -9.61
N SER A 44 27.33 1.50 -9.49
CA SER A 44 26.35 1.20 -10.53
C SER A 44 25.04 0.70 -9.91
N GLY A 45 24.08 0.33 -10.75
CA GLY A 45 22.78 -0.19 -10.32
C GLY A 45 21.64 0.79 -10.55
N ALA A 46 20.47 0.44 -10.04
CA ALA A 46 19.27 1.26 -10.10
C ALA A 46 18.81 1.50 -8.66
N TYR A 47 19.02 2.72 -8.17
CA TYR A 47 18.69 3.05 -6.79
C TYR A 47 17.17 2.97 -6.55
N THR A 48 16.76 2.41 -5.42
CA THR A 48 15.33 2.24 -5.07
C THR A 48 14.94 2.91 -3.75
N GLY A 49 15.86 3.65 -3.13
CA GLY A 49 15.57 4.39 -1.90
C GLY A 49 14.86 5.71 -2.15
N GLN A 50 14.10 6.16 -1.15
CA GLN A 50 13.19 7.31 -1.27
C GLN A 50 13.92 8.66 -1.26
N ASP A 51 15.03 8.74 -0.53
CA ASP A 51 15.81 9.95 -0.29
C ASP A 51 17.15 9.88 -1.01
N GLN A 52 17.73 11.03 -1.34
CA GLN A 52 19.08 11.07 -1.89
C GLN A 52 20.10 10.64 -0.83
N GLU A 53 20.97 9.71 -1.19
CA GLU A 53 22.01 9.17 -0.33
C GLU A 53 23.39 9.31 -0.97
N VAL A 54 24.43 9.47 -0.15
CA VAL A 54 25.83 9.43 -0.60
C VAL A 54 26.46 8.14 -0.09
N TYR A 55 26.67 7.20 -1.00
CA TYR A 55 27.36 5.96 -0.72
C TYR A 55 28.85 6.23 -0.62
N THR A 56 29.46 5.71 0.43
CA THR A 56 30.90 5.79 0.67
C THR A 56 31.45 4.38 0.78
N ALA A 57 32.40 4.03 -0.08
CA ALA A 57 33.20 2.81 0.05
C ALA A 57 34.62 3.20 0.51
N GLU A 58 35.10 2.55 1.56
CA GLU A 58 36.44 2.78 2.13
C GLU A 58 37.21 1.46 2.22
N ILE A 59 38.44 1.46 1.72
CA ILE A 59 39.32 0.29 1.77
C ILE A 59 39.83 0.11 3.20
N GLU A 60 39.69 -1.10 3.72
CA GLU A 60 40.15 -1.48 5.06
C GLU A 60 41.52 -2.14 5.01
N THR A 61 41.72 -3.04 4.05
CA THR A 61 42.99 -3.75 3.88
C THR A 61 43.56 -3.47 2.50
N GLN A 62 44.83 -3.08 2.45
CA GLN A 62 45.53 -2.80 1.20
C GLN A 62 45.72 -4.07 0.36
N GLY A 63 45.73 -3.94 -0.97
CA GLY A 63 45.92 -5.08 -1.85
C GLY A 63 45.47 -4.85 -3.29
N GLN A 64 45.44 -5.93 -4.07
CA GLN A 64 44.78 -6.00 -5.37
C GLN A 64 43.30 -6.35 -5.18
N VAL A 65 42.47 -6.17 -6.22
CA VAL A 65 41.10 -6.70 -6.24
C VAL A 65 41.10 -8.19 -5.87
N GLY A 66 40.21 -8.60 -4.96
CA GLY A 66 40.09 -9.96 -4.44
C GLY A 66 40.93 -10.24 -3.19
N SER A 67 41.96 -9.42 -2.93
CA SER A 67 42.80 -9.51 -1.72
C SER A 67 42.58 -8.34 -0.76
N ALA A 68 42.28 -7.15 -1.28
CA ALA A 68 41.86 -6.01 -0.49
C ALA A 68 40.41 -6.19 -0.02
N THR A 69 40.09 -5.69 1.17
CA THR A 69 38.73 -5.62 1.71
C THR A 69 38.26 -4.17 1.86
N PHE A 70 36.95 -3.98 1.87
CA PHE A 70 36.32 -2.68 2.04
C PHE A 70 35.12 -2.76 2.99
N LYS A 71 34.78 -1.58 3.52
CA LYS A 71 33.56 -1.29 4.26
C LYS A 71 32.80 -0.19 3.55
N TRP A 72 31.49 -0.13 3.77
CA TRP A 72 30.68 0.90 3.14
C TRP A 72 29.59 1.45 4.06
N ARG A 73 29.17 2.68 3.76
CA ARG A 73 28.09 3.38 4.46
C ARG A 73 27.37 4.32 3.52
N LYS A 74 26.23 4.84 3.96
CA LYS A 74 25.46 5.90 3.31
C LYS A 74 25.32 7.12 4.24
N THR A 75 24.68 8.18 3.77
CA THR A 75 24.52 9.42 4.53
C THR A 75 23.64 9.21 5.76
N SER A 76 22.58 8.40 5.64
CA SER A 76 21.69 8.05 6.76
C SER A 76 22.31 7.11 7.79
N THR A 77 23.44 6.45 7.47
CA THR A 77 24.16 5.64 8.46
C THR A 77 24.69 6.57 9.58
N PRO A 78 24.47 6.25 10.87
CA PRO A 78 24.97 7.07 11.97
C PRO A 78 26.47 7.39 11.87
N PRO A 79 26.93 8.58 12.30
CA PRO A 79 28.35 8.92 12.28
C PRO A 79 29.20 7.87 13.02
N GLY A 80 30.23 7.35 12.35
CA GLY A 80 31.12 6.33 12.90
C GLY A 80 30.65 4.88 12.70
N ALA A 81 29.40 4.67 12.28
CA ALA A 81 28.88 3.35 11.93
C ALA A 81 29.08 3.04 10.43
N TRP A 82 29.08 1.75 10.13
CA TRP A 82 29.19 1.18 8.78
C TRP A 82 28.06 0.19 8.56
N GLU A 83 27.54 0.14 7.34
CA GLU A 83 26.47 -0.80 6.95
C GLU A 83 27.03 -2.22 6.85
N ALA A 84 28.26 -2.34 6.34
CA ALA A 84 29.04 -3.58 6.36
C ALA A 84 30.54 -3.29 6.36
N SER A 85 31.33 -4.27 6.80
CA SER A 85 32.79 -4.25 6.88
C SER A 85 33.36 -5.63 6.57
N GLY A 86 34.61 -5.69 6.12
CA GLY A 86 35.33 -6.92 5.78
C GLY A 86 34.93 -7.51 4.42
N LEU A 87 34.26 -6.74 3.55
CA LEU A 87 33.81 -7.25 2.26
C LEU A 87 34.98 -7.36 1.28
N PRO A 88 35.14 -8.47 0.54
CA PRO A 88 36.21 -8.57 -0.45
C PRO A 88 35.93 -7.62 -1.62
N THR A 89 36.98 -6.93 -2.09
CA THR A 89 36.93 -6.23 -3.37
C THR A 89 36.76 -7.22 -4.52
N ALA A 90 35.95 -6.91 -5.53
CA ALA A 90 35.68 -7.81 -6.65
C ALA A 90 35.65 -7.08 -8.00
N LEU A 91 36.08 -7.78 -9.06
CA LEU A 91 35.96 -7.32 -10.45
C LEU A 91 34.52 -7.41 -10.97
N THR A 92 33.65 -8.12 -10.24
CA THR A 92 32.21 -8.20 -10.46
C THR A 92 31.48 -7.29 -9.48
N ASP A 93 30.20 -7.03 -9.77
CA ASP A 93 29.38 -6.20 -8.89
C ASP A 93 29.18 -6.87 -7.53
N THR A 94 29.54 -6.15 -6.47
CA THR A 94 29.14 -6.44 -5.09
C THR A 94 27.89 -5.63 -4.79
N ALA A 95 26.79 -6.30 -4.42
CA ALA A 95 25.57 -5.62 -4.02
C ALA A 95 25.79 -4.90 -2.68
N LEU A 96 25.36 -3.64 -2.60
CA LEU A 96 25.26 -2.89 -1.36
C LEU A 96 23.79 -3.01 -0.88
N ASP A 97 23.06 -1.91 -0.80
CA ASP A 97 21.60 -1.91 -0.56
C ASP A 97 20.85 -1.12 -1.64
N HIS A 98 19.51 -1.18 -1.60
CA HIS A 98 18.61 -0.42 -2.48
C HIS A 98 19.00 -0.42 -3.97
N GLY A 99 19.49 -1.56 -4.46
CA GLY A 99 19.89 -1.73 -5.86
C GLY A 99 21.23 -1.10 -6.25
N VAL A 100 21.94 -0.44 -5.32
CA VAL A 100 23.30 0.09 -5.53
C VAL A 100 24.32 -1.03 -5.47
N LYS A 101 25.31 -0.95 -6.37
CA LYS A 101 26.39 -1.92 -6.51
C LYS A 101 27.73 -1.21 -6.55
N ALA A 102 28.77 -1.89 -6.08
CA ALA A 102 30.15 -1.45 -6.18
C ALA A 102 31.00 -2.51 -6.90
N ARG A 103 31.82 -2.07 -7.84
CA ARG A 103 32.81 -2.89 -8.55
C ARG A 103 34.18 -2.24 -8.42
N PHE A 104 35.21 -3.04 -8.21
CA PHE A 104 36.58 -2.57 -8.01
C PHE A 104 37.42 -2.94 -9.22
N LEU A 105 38.29 -2.03 -9.65
CA LEU A 105 39.20 -2.22 -10.75
C LEU A 105 40.63 -2.07 -10.26
N ASN A 106 41.52 -2.95 -10.71
CA ASN A 106 42.95 -2.78 -10.50
C ASN A 106 43.45 -1.56 -11.28
N GLY A 107 44.36 -0.82 -10.66
CA GLY A 107 45.12 0.25 -11.31
C GLY A 107 46.36 -0.27 -12.03
N ALA A 108 47.16 0.66 -12.57
CA ALA A 108 48.42 0.34 -13.24
C ALA A 108 49.55 -0.08 -12.27
N SER A 109 49.37 0.06 -10.96
CA SER A 109 50.39 -0.23 -9.93
C SER A 109 49.89 -1.20 -8.86
N SER A 110 50.84 -1.76 -8.10
CA SER A 110 50.59 -2.70 -7.01
C SER A 110 51.14 -2.19 -5.68
N PRO A 111 50.37 -2.19 -4.58
CA PRO A 111 48.96 -2.61 -4.51
C PRO A 111 48.04 -1.58 -5.19
N ALA A 112 46.94 -2.06 -5.79
CA ALA A 112 45.96 -1.20 -6.43
C ALA A 112 45.25 -0.31 -5.39
N PHE A 113 44.96 -0.86 -4.21
CA PHE A 113 44.27 -0.15 -3.13
C PHE A 113 45.15 -0.01 -1.90
N GLN A 114 45.14 1.18 -1.30
CA GLN A 114 45.74 1.46 0.00
C GLN A 114 44.63 1.54 1.07
N ALA A 115 44.96 1.14 2.30
CA ALA A 115 44.02 1.29 3.41
C ALA A 115 43.65 2.78 3.62
N GLY A 116 42.37 3.07 3.77
CA GLY A 116 41.83 4.43 3.86
C GLY A 116 41.51 5.09 2.51
N ASP A 117 41.81 4.45 1.37
CA ASP A 117 41.29 4.91 0.08
C ASP A 117 39.76 4.89 0.11
N ARG A 118 39.14 5.95 -0.41
CA ARG A 118 37.71 6.22 -0.24
C ARG A 118 37.10 6.89 -1.46
N TRP A 119 36.00 6.33 -1.91
CA TRP A 119 35.18 6.87 -3.00
C TRP A 119 33.76 7.11 -2.53
N GLN A 120 33.13 8.10 -3.15
CA GLN A 120 31.74 8.43 -2.92
C GLN A 120 30.94 8.47 -4.21
N ALA A 121 29.69 8.02 -4.16
CA ALA A 121 28.73 8.24 -5.23
C ALA A 121 27.40 8.70 -4.65
N THR A 122 26.80 9.70 -5.29
CA THR A 122 25.44 10.14 -4.97
C THR A 122 24.46 9.22 -5.68
N ALA A 123 23.52 8.64 -4.94
CA ALA A 123 22.37 7.94 -5.48
C ALA A 123 21.12 8.80 -5.24
N SER A 124 20.39 9.13 -6.31
CA SER A 124 19.25 10.04 -6.25
C SER A 124 18.07 9.49 -7.05
N GLN A 125 16.88 9.53 -6.45
CA GLN A 125 15.61 9.27 -7.12
C GLN A 125 14.78 10.56 -7.21
N PHE A 126 15.02 11.37 -8.24
CA PHE A 126 14.33 12.66 -8.45
C PHE A 126 12.84 12.57 -8.79
N ARG A 127 12.29 11.35 -8.83
CA ARG A 127 10.92 11.01 -9.23
C ARG A 127 10.31 9.96 -8.31
N SER A 128 10.74 9.94 -7.05
CA SER A 128 10.26 8.98 -6.04
C SER A 128 8.81 9.25 -5.65
N PRO A 129 8.12 8.27 -5.04
CA PRO A 129 6.78 8.47 -4.51
C PRO A 129 6.66 9.60 -3.49
N LYS A 130 7.75 9.97 -2.82
CA LYS A 130 7.80 11.10 -1.87
C LYS A 130 7.36 12.43 -2.50
N MET A 131 7.62 12.60 -3.80
CA MET A 131 7.26 13.83 -4.53
C MET A 131 5.74 14.06 -4.54
N LEU A 132 4.91 13.02 -4.38
CA LEU A 132 3.45 13.15 -4.34
C LEU A 132 2.92 13.97 -3.15
N HIS A 133 3.73 14.23 -2.13
CA HIS A 133 3.32 14.93 -0.91
C HIS A 133 4.40 15.89 -0.36
N ASP A 134 5.44 16.19 -1.13
CA ASP A 134 6.54 17.06 -0.70
C ASP A 134 6.21 18.56 -0.76
N LEU A 135 5.01 18.87 -1.28
CA LEU A 135 4.50 20.22 -1.48
C LEU A 135 5.31 21.03 -2.50
N ASP A 136 6.12 20.42 -3.35
CA ASP A 136 6.82 21.11 -4.45
C ASP A 136 6.20 20.71 -5.80
N PRO A 137 5.39 21.58 -6.41
CA PRO A 137 4.74 21.28 -7.70
C PRO A 137 5.71 21.09 -8.88
N ASN A 138 6.99 21.45 -8.71
CA ASN A 138 8.05 21.23 -9.70
C ASN A 138 8.70 19.86 -9.59
N THR A 139 8.51 19.16 -8.46
CA THR A 139 8.84 17.76 -8.34
C THR A 139 7.62 16.92 -8.73
N ARG A 140 7.86 15.77 -9.34
CA ARG A 140 6.80 14.88 -9.81
C ARG A 140 7.21 13.44 -9.57
N TRP A 141 6.28 12.62 -9.12
CA TRP A 141 6.46 11.18 -9.26
C TRP A 141 6.36 10.81 -10.74
N ARG A 142 7.11 9.78 -11.16
CA ARG A 142 7.06 9.22 -12.51
C ARG A 142 7.07 7.70 -12.48
N SER A 143 6.16 7.08 -13.24
CA SER A 143 6.13 5.62 -13.44
C SER A 143 7.38 5.11 -14.15
N GLY A 144 7.58 3.79 -14.13
CA GLY A 144 8.54 3.11 -15.00
C GLY A 144 8.17 3.33 -16.47
N SER A 145 9.17 3.26 -17.35
CA SER A 145 8.97 3.36 -18.80
C SER A 145 9.53 2.12 -19.52
N PRO A 146 8.79 1.56 -20.52
CA PRO A 146 7.45 1.98 -20.94
C PRO A 146 6.34 1.43 -20.02
N PRO A 147 5.28 2.18 -19.68
CA PRO A 147 4.10 1.66 -19.00
C PRO A 147 3.26 0.91 -20.04
N LEU A 148 3.38 -0.40 -20.09
CA LEU A 148 2.56 -1.22 -21.00
C LEU A 148 1.33 -1.82 -20.28
N GLY A 149 1.02 -1.37 -19.06
CA GLY A 149 -0.06 -1.89 -18.24
C GLY A 149 -0.70 -0.85 -17.33
N ALA A 150 -1.59 -1.32 -16.46
CA ALA A 150 -2.18 -0.48 -15.42
C ALA A 150 -1.09 0.00 -14.43
N GLU A 151 -1.13 1.29 -14.07
CA GLU A 151 -0.27 1.87 -13.05
C GLU A 151 -1.04 2.06 -11.76
N ALA A 152 -0.42 1.70 -10.64
CA ALA A 152 -0.99 1.78 -9.31
C ALA A 152 -0.06 2.53 -8.36
N LEU A 153 -0.64 3.38 -7.53
CA LEU A 153 0.00 3.97 -6.36
C LEU A 153 -0.76 3.50 -5.13
N ALA A 154 -0.20 2.56 -4.38
CA ALA A 154 -0.77 2.10 -3.11
C ALA A 154 -0.28 2.99 -1.95
N PHE A 155 -1.16 3.24 -0.99
CA PHE A 155 -0.90 4.06 0.19
C PHE A 155 -1.29 3.29 1.45
N ASP A 156 -0.35 3.14 2.39
CA ASP A 156 -0.63 2.74 3.76
C ASP A 156 -0.64 3.98 4.65
N LEU A 157 -1.83 4.35 5.15
CA LEU A 157 -2.03 5.50 6.04
C LEU A 157 -1.59 5.21 7.49
N GLY A 158 -1.08 4.02 7.79
CA GLY A 158 -0.64 3.56 9.11
C GLY A 158 -1.77 3.14 10.06
N ALA A 159 -2.97 3.70 9.87
CA ALA A 159 -4.19 3.33 10.56
C ALA A 159 -5.40 3.59 9.65
N ALA A 160 -6.57 3.04 10.00
CA ALA A 160 -7.78 3.30 9.25
C ALA A 160 -8.17 4.78 9.32
N GLN A 161 -8.37 5.40 8.16
CA GLN A 161 -8.80 6.79 8.02
C GLN A 161 -10.01 6.86 7.09
N ALA A 162 -10.85 7.89 7.25
CA ALA A 162 -12.07 8.09 6.49
C ALA A 162 -12.04 9.42 5.70
N PRO A 163 -11.23 9.52 4.63
CA PRO A 163 -11.21 10.70 3.78
C PRO A 163 -12.55 10.87 3.07
N ASP A 164 -12.86 12.12 2.74
CA ASP A 164 -14.09 12.51 2.05
C ASP A 164 -13.84 12.87 0.58
N ALA A 165 -12.61 13.20 0.21
CA ALA A 165 -12.25 13.61 -1.13
C ALA A 165 -10.80 13.28 -1.50
N ALA A 166 -10.56 13.21 -2.81
CA ALA A 166 -9.23 13.09 -3.38
C ALA A 166 -9.01 14.14 -4.47
N VAL A 167 -7.76 14.60 -4.62
CA VAL A 167 -7.31 15.48 -5.70
C VAL A 167 -6.00 14.96 -6.29
N ILE A 168 -5.90 14.99 -7.61
CA ILE A 168 -4.69 14.68 -8.37
C ILE A 168 -4.28 15.94 -9.11
N LEU A 169 -3.06 16.42 -8.88
CA LEU A 169 -2.55 17.66 -9.45
C LEU A 169 -1.35 17.40 -10.38
N GLY A 170 -1.27 18.14 -11.47
CA GLY A 170 -0.08 18.22 -12.32
C GLY A 170 0.24 16.92 -13.05
N HIS A 171 -0.80 16.20 -13.50
CA HIS A 171 -0.65 14.91 -14.17
C HIS A 171 -0.52 15.01 -15.69
N ASN A 172 0.03 13.97 -16.32
CA ASN A 172 0.07 13.81 -17.78
C ASN A 172 -0.88 12.70 -18.32
N ILE A 173 -1.74 12.15 -17.45
CA ILE A 173 -2.68 11.06 -17.78
C ILE A 173 -3.61 11.47 -18.94
N SER A 174 -3.78 10.58 -19.92
CA SER A 174 -4.61 10.80 -21.10
C SER A 174 -6.10 10.77 -20.78
N SER A 175 -6.91 11.49 -21.56
CA SER A 175 -8.38 11.56 -21.36
C SER A 175 -9.13 10.25 -21.55
N GLY A 176 -8.52 9.27 -22.22
CA GLY A 176 -9.07 7.93 -22.40
C GLY A 176 -8.75 6.95 -21.27
N ALA A 177 -7.89 7.33 -20.33
CA ALA A 177 -7.52 6.47 -19.21
C ALA A 177 -8.64 6.43 -18.16
N ALA A 178 -8.85 5.28 -17.55
CA ALA A 178 -9.69 5.13 -16.38
C ALA A 178 -8.86 5.40 -15.12
N VAL A 179 -9.26 6.39 -14.32
CA VAL A 179 -8.60 6.73 -13.06
C VAL A 179 -9.56 6.38 -11.93
N LYS A 180 -9.13 5.52 -11.00
CA LYS A 180 -9.95 5.02 -9.89
C LYS A 180 -9.25 5.22 -8.57
N LEU A 181 -9.99 5.66 -7.56
CA LEU A 181 -9.56 5.61 -6.17
C LEU A 181 -10.22 4.41 -5.51
N GLN A 182 -9.40 3.53 -4.97
CA GLN A 182 -9.83 2.29 -4.36
C GLN A 182 -9.36 2.22 -2.90
N ALA A 183 -10.12 1.55 -2.05
CA ALA A 183 -9.72 1.29 -0.67
C ALA A 183 -10.36 0.00 -0.16
N GLY A 184 -9.66 -0.64 0.78
CA GLY A 184 -10.11 -1.90 1.34
C GLY A 184 -9.25 -2.33 2.52
N PRO A 185 -9.55 -3.50 3.09
CA PRO A 185 -8.76 -4.06 4.17
C PRO A 185 -7.37 -4.51 3.69
N ASP A 186 -7.15 -4.68 2.37
CA ASP A 186 -5.99 -5.37 1.79
C ASP A 186 -4.93 -4.38 1.26
N PRO A 187 -3.64 -4.55 1.60
CA PRO A 187 -2.56 -3.66 1.17
C PRO A 187 -2.00 -3.95 -0.23
N GLN A 188 -2.32 -5.10 -0.83
CA GLN A 188 -1.55 -5.63 -1.95
C GLN A 188 -2.07 -5.15 -3.31
N ALA A 189 -1.36 -5.45 -4.40
CA ALA A 189 -1.76 -5.06 -5.76
C ALA A 189 -2.45 -6.19 -6.54
N TYR A 190 -2.16 -7.43 -6.16
CA TYR A 190 -2.64 -8.66 -6.79
C TYR A 190 -3.18 -9.64 -5.75
N ALA A 191 -3.98 -10.59 -6.21
CA ALA A 191 -4.39 -11.78 -5.47
C ALA A 191 -4.57 -12.96 -6.44
N LEU A 192 -4.76 -14.16 -5.89
CA LEU A 192 -5.15 -15.34 -6.66
C LEU A 192 -6.63 -15.24 -7.05
N LEU A 193 -6.91 -15.19 -8.35
CA LEU A 193 -8.25 -15.27 -8.93
C LEU A 193 -8.70 -16.73 -9.05
N LEU A 194 -9.93 -16.97 -8.65
CA LEU A 194 -10.62 -18.25 -8.71
C LEU A 194 -11.96 -18.05 -9.42
N ASP A 195 -12.18 -18.73 -10.54
CA ASP A 195 -13.27 -18.43 -11.49
C ASP A 195 -14.59 -19.18 -11.23
N GLY A 196 -14.69 -19.91 -10.12
CA GLY A 196 -15.86 -20.72 -9.81
C GLY A 196 -16.05 -21.97 -10.66
N SER A 197 -15.09 -22.30 -11.54
CA SER A 197 -15.19 -23.44 -12.46
C SER A 197 -14.15 -24.52 -12.17
N ASN A 198 -12.85 -24.18 -12.19
CA ASN A 198 -11.78 -25.15 -11.93
C ASN A 198 -10.44 -24.53 -11.49
N SER A 199 -10.42 -23.26 -11.07
CA SER A 199 -9.19 -22.62 -10.61
C SER A 199 -8.66 -23.25 -9.32
N ARG A 200 -7.39 -23.65 -9.31
CA ARG A 200 -6.73 -24.13 -8.08
C ARG A 200 -5.25 -23.75 -7.96
N ALA A 201 -4.79 -23.62 -6.73
CA ALA A 201 -3.38 -23.53 -6.37
C ALA A 201 -2.99 -24.74 -5.51
N VAL A 202 -1.91 -25.43 -5.87
CA VAL A 202 -1.50 -26.70 -5.26
C VAL A 202 -0.10 -26.60 -4.67
N THR A 203 0.01 -26.76 -3.37
CA THR A 203 1.28 -26.89 -2.65
C THR A 203 1.60 -28.37 -2.52
N THR A 204 2.77 -28.78 -3.02
CA THR A 204 3.21 -30.17 -2.89
C THR A 204 3.37 -30.53 -1.42
N ASP A 205 2.93 -31.73 -1.06
CA ASP A 205 3.02 -32.23 0.31
C ASP A 205 4.45 -32.19 0.85
N ALA A 206 4.60 -31.70 2.07
CA ALA A 206 5.87 -31.59 2.79
C ALA A 206 5.62 -31.64 4.29
N ALA A 207 6.60 -32.13 5.06
CA ALA A 207 6.47 -32.33 6.51
C ALA A 207 6.00 -31.08 7.27
N ALA A 208 6.39 -29.88 6.83
CA ALA A 208 6.00 -28.62 7.47
C ALA A 208 4.48 -28.33 7.42
N ILE A 209 3.76 -28.90 6.45
CA ILE A 209 2.31 -28.70 6.25
C ILE A 209 1.51 -30.00 6.44
N GLN A 210 2.12 -31.03 7.02
CA GLN A 210 1.44 -32.27 7.38
C GLN A 210 0.92 -32.19 8.80
N ASN A 211 -0.30 -32.68 9.01
CA ASN A 211 -0.91 -32.86 10.32
C ASN A 211 -0.87 -31.60 11.19
N ILE A 212 -1.06 -30.43 10.57
CA ILE A 212 -0.92 -29.11 11.22
C ILE A 212 -1.83 -28.93 12.43
N TRP A 213 -2.84 -29.78 12.59
CA TRP A 213 -3.81 -29.73 13.68
C TRP A 213 -3.39 -30.53 14.92
N ASP A 214 -2.34 -31.36 14.82
CA ASP A 214 -1.78 -32.12 15.94
C ASP A 214 -1.04 -31.18 16.89
N GLY A 215 -1.36 -31.23 18.19
CA GLY A 215 -0.92 -30.21 19.15
C GLY A 215 -1.53 -28.82 18.92
N GLY A 216 -2.32 -28.66 17.84
CA GLY A 216 -3.01 -27.45 17.46
C GLY A 216 -2.33 -26.62 16.38
N GLY A 217 -3.14 -26.09 15.46
CA GLY A 217 -2.71 -25.27 14.33
C GLY A 217 -3.66 -24.11 14.07
N SER A 218 -3.29 -23.26 13.11
CA SER A 218 -4.12 -22.15 12.67
C SER A 218 -3.92 -21.77 11.21
N VAL A 219 -4.94 -21.18 10.61
CA VAL A 219 -4.92 -20.64 9.24
C VAL A 219 -5.47 -19.22 9.26
N PHE A 220 -4.83 -18.33 8.52
CA PHE A 220 -5.33 -16.98 8.24
C PHE A 220 -5.30 -16.74 6.73
N PHE A 221 -6.29 -16.05 6.20
CA PHE A 221 -6.32 -15.64 4.80
C PHE A 221 -7.29 -14.49 4.59
N ARG A 222 -7.13 -13.80 3.47
CA ARG A 222 -8.06 -12.80 2.94
C ARG A 222 -8.79 -13.40 1.75
N THR A 223 -10.06 -13.06 1.59
CA THR A 223 -10.87 -13.53 0.48
C THR A 223 -11.98 -12.56 0.14
N LYS A 224 -12.37 -12.52 -1.12
CA LYS A 224 -13.64 -11.95 -1.57
C LYS A 224 -14.35 -13.02 -2.37
N LEU A 225 -15.56 -13.36 -1.95
CA LEU A 225 -16.40 -14.33 -2.65
C LEU A 225 -17.35 -13.60 -3.58
N MET A 226 -17.47 -14.05 -4.83
CA MET A 226 -18.41 -13.48 -5.81
C MET A 226 -19.71 -14.27 -5.82
N THR A 227 -19.60 -15.59 -5.79
CA THR A 227 -20.73 -16.51 -5.60
C THR A 227 -20.35 -17.57 -4.56
N ALA A 228 -21.32 -18.41 -4.19
CA ALA A 228 -21.04 -19.57 -3.34
C ALA A 228 -20.27 -20.67 -4.09
N GLY A 229 -19.70 -20.42 -5.26
CA GLY A 229 -18.91 -21.40 -6.02
C GLY A 229 -19.75 -22.45 -6.73
N GLU A 230 -19.07 -23.45 -7.28
CA GLU A 230 -19.69 -24.53 -8.04
C GLU A 230 -20.68 -25.32 -7.18
N SER A 231 -21.91 -25.54 -7.70
CA SER A 231 -22.97 -26.24 -6.96
C SER A 231 -23.31 -25.63 -5.58
N ASN A 232 -23.06 -24.32 -5.41
CA ASN A 232 -23.14 -23.59 -4.15
C ASN A 232 -22.16 -24.09 -3.06
N LEU A 233 -21.02 -24.62 -3.48
CA LEU A 233 -19.91 -25.03 -2.65
C LEU A 233 -18.61 -24.40 -3.17
N GLY A 234 -17.69 -24.08 -2.26
CA GLY A 234 -16.34 -23.69 -2.64
C GLY A 234 -15.32 -24.13 -1.59
N CYS A 235 -14.15 -24.57 -2.04
CA CYS A 235 -13.05 -24.97 -1.19
C CYS A 235 -12.13 -23.77 -0.95
N PHE A 236 -11.95 -23.36 0.30
CA PHE A 236 -10.84 -22.46 0.63
C PHE A 236 -9.55 -23.27 0.61
N PHE A 237 -9.49 -24.35 1.40
CA PHE A 237 -8.32 -25.20 1.53
C PHE A 237 -8.69 -26.65 1.85
N GLY A 238 -7.84 -27.60 1.44
CA GLY A 238 -7.93 -28.95 1.96
C GLY A 238 -6.73 -29.82 1.65
N LYS A 239 -6.49 -30.79 2.54
CA LYS A 239 -5.60 -31.93 2.31
C LYS A 239 -6.45 -33.19 2.46
N GLY A 240 -6.83 -33.81 1.34
CA GLY A 240 -7.64 -35.03 1.33
C GLY A 240 -8.70 -35.04 0.22
N ALA A 241 -9.16 -36.24 -0.17
CA ALA A 241 -10.31 -36.41 -1.05
C ALA A 241 -11.57 -36.66 -0.21
N LEU A 242 -12.60 -35.85 -0.42
CA LEU A 242 -13.89 -36.01 0.29
C LEU A 242 -14.72 -37.19 -0.25
N SER A 243 -14.44 -37.72 -1.44
CA SER A 243 -15.10 -38.94 -1.91
C SER A 243 -14.60 -40.15 -1.11
N GLY A 244 -15.41 -40.58 -0.13
CA GLY A 244 -15.19 -41.82 0.63
C GLY A 244 -14.65 -41.68 2.06
N LEU A 245 -14.54 -40.46 2.62
CA LEU A 245 -14.14 -40.21 4.03
C LEU A 245 -12.82 -40.88 4.48
N ALA A 246 -11.86 -41.09 3.57
CA ALA A 246 -10.71 -41.95 3.87
C ALA A 246 -9.63 -41.28 4.75
N LYS A 247 -9.38 -39.97 4.60
CA LYS A 247 -8.39 -39.20 5.39
C LYS A 247 -8.49 -37.69 5.17
N GLY A 248 -7.88 -36.93 6.07
CA GLY A 248 -7.56 -35.52 5.85
C GLY A 248 -8.51 -34.51 6.49
N TRP A 249 -8.55 -33.31 5.93
CA TRP A 249 -9.36 -32.19 6.40
C TRP A 249 -9.63 -31.21 5.27
N GLY A 250 -10.63 -30.33 5.47
CA GLY A 250 -10.86 -29.21 4.57
C GLY A 250 -11.69 -28.10 5.20
N PHE A 251 -11.46 -26.90 4.69
CA PHE A 251 -12.18 -25.70 5.04
C PHE A 251 -12.86 -25.15 3.78
N ASN A 252 -14.18 -25.18 3.80
CA ASN A 252 -15.03 -24.86 2.65
C ASN A 252 -15.97 -23.71 3.00
N GLN A 253 -16.60 -23.15 1.99
CA GLN A 253 -17.80 -22.34 2.13
C GLN A 253 -18.97 -22.98 1.35
N GLY A 254 -20.18 -22.73 1.85
CA GLY A 254 -21.39 -23.34 1.35
C GLY A 254 -21.72 -24.64 2.05
N THR A 255 -22.95 -24.76 2.55
CA THR A 255 -23.51 -26.05 3.00
C THR A 255 -24.96 -26.15 2.56
N GLN A 256 -25.28 -27.08 1.65
CA GLN A 256 -26.61 -27.59 1.27
C GLN A 256 -27.76 -26.59 0.95
N PHE A 257 -27.58 -25.26 1.12
CA PHE A 257 -28.67 -24.27 1.13
C PHE A 257 -28.29 -22.93 0.46
N GLY A 258 -27.17 -22.84 -0.26
CA GLY A 258 -26.85 -21.64 -1.05
C GLY A 258 -26.40 -20.40 -0.26
N THR A 259 -26.00 -20.54 1.02
CA THR A 259 -25.52 -19.42 1.84
C THR A 259 -24.01 -19.39 1.96
N PHE A 260 -23.44 -18.19 2.09
CA PHE A 260 -22.01 -17.96 2.38
C PHE A 260 -21.66 -18.37 3.81
N ARG A 261 -21.55 -19.68 4.05
CA ARG A 261 -21.31 -20.27 5.38
C ARG A 261 -20.02 -21.08 5.39
N PRO A 262 -19.04 -20.80 6.25
CA PRO A 262 -17.83 -21.62 6.34
C PRO A 262 -18.12 -22.97 7.01
N SER A 263 -17.45 -24.02 6.53
CA SER A 263 -17.52 -25.39 7.04
C SER A 263 -16.12 -25.97 7.17
N PHE A 264 -15.70 -26.28 8.39
CA PHE A 264 -14.47 -27.02 8.66
C PHE A 264 -14.79 -28.49 8.92
N HIS A 265 -13.99 -29.40 8.37
CA HIS A 265 -14.07 -30.81 8.69
C HIS A 265 -12.70 -31.45 8.84
N CYS A 266 -12.62 -32.49 9.68
CA CYS A 266 -11.43 -33.30 9.89
C CYS A 266 -11.81 -34.77 10.10
N ILE A 267 -11.06 -35.69 9.50
CA ILE A 267 -11.34 -37.13 9.54
C ILE A 267 -10.62 -37.79 10.71
N PHE A 268 -11.35 -38.62 11.46
CA PHE A 268 -10.86 -39.47 12.54
C PHE A 268 -11.15 -40.95 12.20
N THR A 269 -10.44 -41.87 12.86
CA THR A 269 -10.64 -43.31 12.65
C THR A 269 -12.07 -43.77 12.91
N GLY A 270 -12.81 -43.06 13.77
CA GLY A 270 -14.19 -43.34 14.13
C GLY A 270 -15.22 -42.40 13.50
N GLY A 271 -14.87 -41.63 12.46
CA GLY A 271 -15.79 -40.76 11.73
C GLY A 271 -15.27 -39.34 11.50
N GLU A 272 -16.14 -38.46 11.02
CA GLU A 272 -15.82 -37.06 10.70
C GLU A 272 -16.20 -36.11 11.85
N ALA A 273 -15.32 -35.17 12.17
CA ALA A 273 -15.67 -33.94 12.87
C ALA A 273 -16.10 -32.91 11.83
N ARG A 274 -17.31 -32.34 11.94
CA ARG A 274 -17.76 -31.26 11.06
C ARG A 274 -18.27 -30.09 11.88
N HIS A 275 -17.82 -28.88 11.54
CA HIS A 275 -18.15 -27.65 12.26
C HIS A 275 -18.50 -26.55 11.27
N LEU A 276 -19.60 -25.84 11.55
CA LEU A 276 -20.11 -24.79 10.71
C LEU A 276 -20.06 -23.45 11.44
N GLY A 277 -19.65 -22.40 10.73
CA GLY A 277 -19.85 -21.03 11.19
C GLY A 277 -21.30 -20.56 11.02
N PRO A 278 -21.57 -19.26 11.25
CA PRO A 278 -22.90 -18.68 11.05
C PRO A 278 -23.28 -18.62 9.56
N ASP A 279 -24.59 -18.65 9.29
CA ASP A 279 -25.12 -18.41 7.94
C ASP A 279 -24.84 -16.97 7.49
N ALA A 280 -24.60 -16.79 6.19
CA ALA A 280 -24.30 -15.49 5.58
C ALA A 280 -23.13 -14.75 6.26
N MET A 281 -22.10 -15.49 6.69
CA MET A 281 -20.90 -14.92 7.27
C MET A 281 -20.20 -13.97 6.28
N PHE A 282 -20.31 -14.22 4.97
CA PHE A 282 -19.78 -13.34 3.92
C PHE A 282 -20.88 -12.61 3.14
N THR A 283 -20.51 -11.47 2.57
CA THR A 283 -21.33 -10.73 1.60
C THR A 283 -20.65 -10.82 0.23
N ALA A 284 -21.40 -11.21 -0.80
CA ALA A 284 -20.89 -11.30 -2.17
C ALA A 284 -20.23 -9.97 -2.59
N GLY A 285 -19.05 -10.07 -3.19
CA GLY A 285 -18.28 -8.93 -3.68
C GLY A 285 -17.56 -8.11 -2.60
N VAL A 286 -17.66 -8.48 -1.33
CA VAL A 286 -17.00 -7.79 -0.21
C VAL A 286 -15.81 -8.61 0.29
N ALA A 287 -14.66 -7.96 0.39
CA ALA A 287 -13.45 -8.55 0.95
C ALA A 287 -13.61 -8.80 2.46
N ALA A 288 -13.07 -9.92 2.95
CA ALA A 288 -13.03 -10.26 4.36
C ALA A 288 -11.73 -11.00 4.68
N SER A 289 -11.29 -10.90 5.92
CA SER A 289 -10.25 -11.78 6.46
C SER A 289 -10.87 -12.87 7.33
N VAL A 290 -10.30 -14.07 7.27
CA VAL A 290 -10.79 -15.26 7.96
C VAL A 290 -9.66 -15.89 8.75
N GLY A 291 -9.96 -16.23 10.00
CA GLY A 291 -9.08 -17.00 10.87
C GLY A 291 -9.74 -18.33 11.25
N LEU A 292 -8.96 -19.41 11.28
CA LEU A 292 -9.35 -20.71 11.81
C LEU A 292 -8.26 -21.20 12.75
N SER A 293 -8.61 -21.59 13.97
CA SER A 293 -7.70 -22.29 14.88
C SER A 293 -8.34 -23.56 15.40
N TYR A 294 -7.58 -24.66 15.44
CA TYR A 294 -8.11 -25.96 15.79
C TYR A 294 -7.02 -26.87 16.37
N ASN A 295 -7.39 -27.71 17.32
CA ASN A 295 -6.50 -28.69 17.95
C ASN A 295 -7.23 -30.04 18.00
N SER A 296 -6.74 -31.01 17.24
CA SER A 296 -7.32 -32.36 17.14
C SER A 296 -7.15 -33.18 18.44
N ASP A 297 -6.22 -32.80 19.30
CA ASP A 297 -5.99 -33.42 20.61
C ASP A 297 -6.92 -32.87 21.70
N ASN A 298 -7.63 -31.77 21.42
CA ASN A 298 -8.60 -31.22 22.36
C ASN A 298 -9.83 -32.14 22.43
N PRO A 299 -10.22 -32.65 23.63
CA PRO A 299 -11.36 -33.56 23.75
C PRO A 299 -12.69 -32.98 23.28
N ASN A 300 -12.86 -31.66 23.31
CA ASN A 300 -14.07 -31.00 22.82
C ASN A 300 -14.12 -30.98 21.29
N ASN A 301 -12.94 -31.00 20.65
CA ASN A 301 -12.78 -31.05 19.22
C ASN A 301 -13.53 -29.95 18.45
N VAL A 302 -13.57 -28.73 19.00
CA VAL A 302 -14.28 -27.59 18.40
C VAL A 302 -13.25 -26.55 17.92
N PRO A 303 -13.30 -26.11 16.65
CA PRO A 303 -12.45 -25.02 16.16
C PRO A 303 -12.96 -23.67 16.66
N ALA A 304 -12.10 -22.65 16.57
CA ALA A 304 -12.53 -21.25 16.60
C ALA A 304 -12.42 -20.66 15.18
N ILE A 305 -13.47 -19.98 14.74
CA ILE A 305 -13.49 -19.25 13.46
C ILE A 305 -13.61 -17.75 13.75
N TYR A 306 -12.88 -16.94 12.99
CA TYR A 306 -12.87 -15.49 13.09
C TYR A 306 -13.18 -14.88 11.73
N LYS A 307 -13.95 -13.79 11.70
CA LYS A 307 -14.13 -12.92 10.53
C LYS A 307 -13.73 -11.51 10.92
N ASP A 308 -12.83 -10.90 10.16
CA ASP A 308 -12.34 -9.54 10.38
C ASP A 308 -11.85 -9.31 11.82
N GLY A 309 -11.12 -10.30 12.34
CA GLY A 309 -10.61 -10.33 13.72
C GLY A 309 -11.65 -10.66 14.80
N ALA A 310 -12.95 -10.73 14.49
CA ALA A 310 -14.01 -11.03 15.45
C ALA A 310 -14.38 -12.51 15.49
N SER A 311 -14.47 -13.09 16.69
CA SER A 311 -14.86 -14.50 16.90
C SER A 311 -16.30 -14.78 16.46
N GLN A 312 -16.52 -15.94 15.85
CA GLN A 312 -17.80 -16.37 15.30
C GLN A 312 -18.38 -17.55 16.09
N SER A 313 -19.71 -17.67 16.09
CA SER A 313 -20.41 -18.82 16.66
C SER A 313 -20.19 -20.08 15.84
N ILE A 314 -20.07 -21.24 16.50
CA ILE A 314 -19.83 -22.53 15.87
C ILE A 314 -20.99 -23.50 16.17
N SER A 315 -21.48 -24.17 15.13
CA SER A 315 -22.38 -25.32 15.23
C SER A 315 -21.62 -26.60 14.84
N SER A 316 -21.59 -27.59 15.73
CA SER A 316 -20.85 -28.85 15.51
C SER A 316 -21.81 -29.98 15.13
N PHE A 317 -21.40 -30.81 14.18
CA PHE A 317 -22.12 -31.98 13.68
C PHE A 317 -21.20 -33.19 13.73
N GLY A 318 -21.66 -34.25 14.38
CA GLY A 318 -20.84 -35.43 14.65
C GLY A 318 -19.88 -35.22 15.82
N ALA A 319 -19.79 -36.24 16.68
CA ALA A 319 -18.74 -36.33 17.69
C ALA A 319 -17.79 -37.44 17.22
N PRO A 320 -16.65 -37.09 16.60
CA PRO A 320 -15.73 -38.10 16.12
C PRO A 320 -15.14 -38.88 17.28
N THR A 321 -14.73 -40.11 17.01
CA THR A 321 -14.08 -40.98 17.98
C THR A 321 -12.75 -41.48 17.42
N GLY A 322 -11.87 -41.92 18.33
CA GLY A 322 -10.53 -42.37 17.97
C GLY A 322 -9.59 -41.22 17.64
N THR A 323 -8.61 -41.46 16.76
CA THR A 323 -7.54 -40.51 16.46
C THR A 323 -7.74 -39.87 15.09
N ARG A 324 -7.28 -38.62 14.93
CA ARG A 324 -7.24 -37.95 13.62
C ARG A 324 -6.44 -38.78 12.62
N VAL A 325 -6.97 -38.93 11.40
CA VAL A 325 -6.32 -39.69 10.33
C VAL A 325 -5.33 -38.80 9.58
N SER A 326 -4.09 -39.27 9.45
CA SER A 326 -3.00 -38.51 8.86
C SER A 326 -3.28 -38.03 7.45
N ASP A 327 -2.99 -36.75 7.21
CA ASP A 327 -3.07 -36.10 5.89
C ASP A 327 -1.76 -36.21 5.09
N ALA A 328 -0.73 -36.84 5.67
CA ALA A 328 0.57 -37.02 5.04
C ALA A 328 0.46 -37.74 3.68
N GLY A 329 1.32 -37.31 2.74
CA GLY A 329 1.30 -37.76 1.35
C GLY A 329 0.14 -37.19 0.55
N THR A 330 -0.47 -36.07 0.98
CA THR A 330 -1.54 -35.41 0.21
C THR A 330 -1.26 -33.92 0.07
N ASN A 331 -1.24 -33.46 -1.18
CA ASN A 331 -0.99 -32.06 -1.49
C ASN A 331 -2.07 -31.17 -0.85
N LEU A 332 -1.68 -29.95 -0.49
CA LEU A 332 -2.61 -28.93 -0.08
C LEU A 332 -3.20 -28.28 -1.33
N ALA A 333 -4.52 -28.32 -1.46
CA ALA A 333 -5.25 -27.63 -2.51
C ALA A 333 -5.89 -26.36 -1.95
N THR A 334 -5.81 -25.27 -2.70
CA THR A 334 -6.43 -23.97 -2.43
C THR A 334 -7.35 -23.60 -3.59
N GLY A 335 -8.56 -23.14 -3.29
CA GLY A 335 -9.52 -22.64 -4.28
C GLY A 335 -10.40 -23.70 -4.95
N ASP A 336 -9.95 -24.95 -5.04
CA ASP A 336 -10.78 -26.09 -5.45
C ASP A 336 -10.24 -27.36 -4.80
N ARG A 337 -11.07 -28.40 -4.75
CA ARG A 337 -10.69 -29.72 -4.26
C ARG A 337 -9.94 -30.48 -5.35
N VAL A 338 -9.14 -31.47 -4.94
CA VAL A 338 -8.33 -32.26 -5.87
C VAL A 338 -9.16 -32.97 -6.96
N ASP A 339 -10.42 -33.32 -6.66
CA ASP A 339 -11.35 -33.98 -7.59
C ASP A 339 -12.27 -33.00 -8.37
N GLY A 340 -12.13 -31.69 -8.17
CA GLY A 340 -12.67 -30.66 -9.07
C GLY A 340 -14.17 -30.44 -9.02
N ILE A 341 -14.80 -30.49 -7.82
CA ILE A 341 -16.27 -30.32 -7.69
C ILE A 341 -16.69 -29.28 -6.64
N THR A 342 -15.75 -28.48 -6.13
CA THR A 342 -16.02 -27.44 -5.12
C THR A 342 -15.21 -26.19 -5.43
N SER A 343 -15.29 -25.73 -6.67
CA SER A 343 -14.54 -24.57 -7.14
C SER A 343 -15.04 -23.29 -6.47
N LEU A 344 -14.11 -22.54 -5.87
CA LEU A 344 -14.37 -21.23 -5.28
C LEU A 344 -14.47 -20.18 -6.39
N ASP A 345 -15.36 -19.21 -6.20
CA ASP A 345 -15.53 -18.07 -7.10
C ASP A 345 -15.21 -16.76 -6.37
N GLY A 346 -14.16 -16.08 -6.82
CA GLY A 346 -13.67 -14.84 -6.24
C GLY A 346 -12.15 -14.78 -6.20
N TRP A 347 -11.58 -14.30 -5.09
CA TRP A 347 -10.13 -14.28 -4.92
C TRP A 347 -9.68 -14.64 -3.51
N MET A 348 -8.40 -15.03 -3.39
CA MET A 348 -7.72 -15.32 -2.12
C MET A 348 -6.34 -14.65 -2.06
N ASP A 349 -5.96 -14.21 -0.87
CA ASP A 349 -4.74 -13.43 -0.59
C ASP A 349 -4.24 -13.72 0.85
N GLU A 350 -2.97 -13.45 1.15
CA GLU A 350 -2.33 -13.55 2.47
C GLU A 350 -2.60 -14.88 3.19
N VAL A 351 -2.54 -15.98 2.45
CA VAL A 351 -2.77 -17.31 2.98
C VAL A 351 -1.61 -17.74 3.86
N LYS A 352 -1.88 -17.95 5.15
CA LYS A 352 -0.90 -18.28 6.17
C LYS A 352 -1.33 -19.51 6.94
N PHE A 353 -0.40 -20.44 7.12
CA PHE A 353 -0.57 -21.62 7.97
C PHE A 353 0.40 -21.57 9.14
N TYR A 354 -0.08 -21.94 10.31
CA TYR A 354 0.67 -21.95 11.56
C TYR A 354 0.59 -23.32 12.22
N ASN A 355 1.71 -23.78 12.77
CA ASN A 355 1.82 -25.02 13.56
C ASN A 355 1.52 -24.81 15.05
N ARG A 356 0.68 -23.80 15.36
CA ARG A 356 0.20 -23.51 16.71
C ARG A 356 -1.19 -22.92 16.66
N VAL A 357 -1.89 -22.98 17.79
CA VAL A 357 -3.15 -22.27 18.00
C VAL A 357 -2.88 -20.77 18.20
N LEU A 358 -3.41 -19.94 17.31
CA LEU A 358 -3.43 -18.48 17.47
C LEU A 358 -4.61 -18.05 18.37
N THR A 359 -4.38 -17.00 19.14
CA THR A 359 -5.37 -16.33 19.99
C THR A 359 -6.22 -15.34 19.20
N ALA A 360 -7.35 -14.92 19.79
CA ALA A 360 -8.22 -13.90 19.20
C ALA A 360 -7.48 -12.58 18.93
N GLN A 361 -6.57 -12.17 19.83
CA GLN A 361 -5.78 -10.94 19.66
C GLN A 361 -4.78 -11.05 18.51
N GLU A 362 -4.20 -12.23 18.29
CA GLU A 362 -3.30 -12.48 17.18
C GLU A 362 -4.03 -12.46 15.83
N PHE A 363 -5.25 -13.00 15.74
CA PHE A 363 -6.09 -12.84 14.55
C PHE A 363 -6.51 -11.40 14.29
N LEU A 364 -6.83 -10.63 15.34
CA LEU A 364 -7.08 -9.19 15.21
C LEU A 364 -5.84 -8.43 14.72
N GLY A 365 -4.65 -8.80 15.22
CA GLY A 365 -3.38 -8.27 14.72
C GLY A 365 -3.18 -8.57 13.23
N LEU A 366 -3.36 -9.82 12.82
CA LEU A 366 -3.28 -10.25 11.41
C LEU A 366 -4.26 -9.49 10.51
N HIS A 367 -5.51 -9.31 10.94
CA HIS A 367 -6.51 -8.51 10.23
C HIS A 367 -6.03 -7.07 10.01
N ASN A 368 -5.48 -6.45 11.06
CA ASN A 368 -4.98 -5.07 11.02
C ASN A 368 -3.61 -4.91 10.31
N GLY A 369 -3.00 -6.00 9.85
CA GLY A 369 -1.65 -5.99 9.28
C GLY A 369 -0.55 -5.71 10.30
N ILE A 370 -0.82 -5.97 11.59
CA ILE A 370 0.14 -5.84 12.69
C ILE A 370 0.59 -7.26 13.06
N LEU A 371 1.80 -7.63 12.66
CA LEU A 371 2.37 -8.94 12.98
C LEU A 371 3.23 -8.84 14.26
N PRO A 372 2.88 -9.56 15.34
CA PRO A 372 3.80 -9.79 16.45
C PRO A 372 5.06 -10.55 15.98
N SER A 373 6.22 -10.22 16.56
CA SER A 373 7.54 -10.69 16.09
C SER A 373 7.78 -12.20 16.19
N ASP A 374 6.98 -12.92 16.98
CA ASP A 374 7.03 -14.37 17.20
C ASP A 374 6.23 -15.18 16.17
N HIS A 375 5.44 -14.54 15.31
CA HIS A 375 4.61 -15.23 14.31
C HIS A 375 5.42 -15.87 13.18
N ALA A 376 6.54 -15.25 12.78
CA ALA A 376 7.32 -15.70 11.64
C ALA A 376 7.91 -17.11 11.82
N ALA A 377 8.30 -17.47 13.05
CA ALA A 377 8.89 -18.78 13.36
C ALA A 377 7.85 -19.91 13.35
N SER A 378 6.60 -19.63 13.71
CA SER A 378 5.49 -20.61 13.70
C SER A 378 4.75 -20.69 12.36
N CYS A 379 5.00 -19.76 11.44
CA CYS A 379 4.40 -19.75 10.11
C CYS A 379 5.09 -20.80 9.24
N VAL A 380 4.34 -21.81 8.79
CA VAL A 380 4.85 -22.95 8.02
C VAL A 380 4.53 -22.86 6.52
N LEU A 381 3.66 -21.93 6.13
CA LEU A 381 3.37 -21.57 4.74
C LEU A 381 2.80 -20.14 4.72
N HIS A 382 3.35 -19.26 3.88
CA HIS A 382 2.79 -17.92 3.63
C HIS A 382 2.78 -17.63 2.14
N LEU A 383 1.62 -17.78 1.53
CA LEU A 383 1.38 -17.40 0.13
C LEU A 383 0.75 -16.02 0.11
N LYS A 384 1.52 -15.04 -0.38
CA LYS A 384 1.05 -13.66 -0.54
C LYS A 384 0.17 -13.51 -1.78
N PHE A 385 0.41 -14.29 -2.82
CA PHE A 385 -0.29 -14.12 -4.10
C PHE A 385 -0.12 -12.72 -4.72
N ASP A 386 1.04 -12.11 -4.53
CA ASP A 386 1.41 -10.78 -5.02
C ASP A 386 2.26 -10.79 -6.30
N GLU A 387 2.51 -11.97 -6.89
CA GLU A 387 3.44 -12.11 -8.02
C GLU A 387 2.95 -11.41 -9.30
N GLY A 388 1.63 -11.32 -9.50
CA GLY A 388 0.98 -10.64 -10.62
C GLY A 388 1.20 -11.25 -12.01
N THR A 389 2.14 -12.19 -12.14
CA THR A 389 2.49 -12.89 -13.38
C THR A 389 3.03 -14.30 -13.09
N GLY A 390 3.10 -15.15 -14.12
CA GLY A 390 3.61 -16.53 -13.99
C GLY A 390 2.57 -17.51 -13.46
N THR A 391 3.00 -18.73 -13.15
CA THR A 391 2.12 -19.86 -12.76
C THR A 391 2.50 -20.46 -11.41
N SER A 392 3.18 -19.71 -10.56
CA SER A 392 3.59 -20.15 -9.23
C SER A 392 3.50 -19.02 -8.22
N ALA A 393 3.02 -19.33 -7.02
CA ALA A 393 3.10 -18.46 -5.85
C ALA A 393 4.27 -18.89 -4.96
N ALA A 394 5.08 -17.94 -4.52
CA ALA A 394 6.22 -18.15 -3.65
C ALA A 394 5.78 -18.22 -2.19
N ASP A 395 6.36 -19.16 -1.45
CA ASP A 395 6.20 -19.23 0.00
C ASP A 395 7.16 -18.25 0.68
N SER A 396 6.59 -17.27 1.40
CA SER A 396 7.31 -16.27 2.19
C SER A 396 7.66 -16.74 3.61
N SER A 397 7.30 -17.97 3.97
CA SER A 397 7.71 -18.59 5.24
C SER A 397 9.11 -19.20 5.16
N ALA A 398 9.61 -19.71 6.29
CA ALA A 398 10.88 -20.42 6.33
C ALA A 398 10.85 -21.78 5.61
N SER A 399 9.67 -22.30 5.24
CA SER A 399 9.53 -23.63 4.63
C SER A 399 9.86 -23.66 3.13
N GLY A 400 9.75 -22.53 2.42
CA GLY A 400 10.08 -22.42 1.00
C GLY A 400 9.23 -23.29 0.07
N LEU A 401 7.97 -23.56 0.44
CA LEU A 401 7.05 -24.44 -0.29
C LEU A 401 6.28 -23.71 -1.40
N SER A 402 6.94 -23.46 -2.54
CA SER A 402 6.28 -22.84 -3.69
C SER A 402 5.04 -23.62 -4.14
N THR A 403 3.99 -22.88 -4.50
CA THR A 403 2.67 -23.40 -4.85
C THR A 403 2.40 -23.20 -6.33
N ALA A 404 2.00 -24.26 -7.04
CA ALA A 404 1.71 -24.18 -8.47
C ALA A 404 0.26 -23.75 -8.71
N LEU A 405 0.05 -22.75 -9.57
CA LEU A 405 -1.27 -22.42 -10.10
C LEU A 405 -1.60 -23.41 -11.22
N GLN A 406 -2.82 -23.93 -11.23
CA GLN A 406 -3.29 -24.92 -12.20
C GLN A 406 -4.62 -24.50 -12.80
N ASP A 407 -4.92 -25.09 -13.97
CA ASP A 407 -6.15 -24.87 -14.72
C ASP A 407 -6.38 -23.38 -15.03
N SER A 408 -7.53 -22.80 -14.66
CA SER A 408 -7.86 -21.40 -14.93
C SER A 408 -7.40 -20.42 -13.85
N ALA A 409 -6.69 -20.88 -12.80
CA ALA A 409 -6.19 -20.01 -11.75
C ALA A 409 -5.28 -18.91 -12.31
N ALA A 410 -5.57 -17.66 -11.96
CA ALA A 410 -4.92 -16.49 -12.54
C ALA A 410 -4.61 -15.42 -11.48
N TRP A 411 -3.92 -14.36 -11.88
CA TRP A 411 -3.70 -13.19 -11.05
C TRP A 411 -4.78 -12.14 -11.31
N THR A 412 -5.29 -11.50 -10.27
CA THR A 412 -6.23 -10.38 -10.41
C THR A 412 -5.75 -9.15 -9.67
N SER A 413 -5.93 -7.98 -10.27
CA SER A 413 -5.74 -6.67 -9.63
C SER A 413 -7.03 -6.14 -8.99
N SER A 414 -8.17 -6.81 -9.16
CA SER A 414 -9.50 -6.37 -8.69
C SER A 414 -9.78 -6.79 -7.23
N ILE A 415 -8.84 -6.45 -6.36
CA ILE A 415 -8.79 -6.91 -4.96
C ILE A 415 -9.40 -5.90 -3.98
N TYR A 416 -9.32 -4.60 -4.28
CA TYR A 416 -9.85 -3.58 -3.39
C TYR A 416 -11.38 -3.56 -3.43
N SER A 417 -11.98 -3.71 -2.27
CA SER A 417 -13.42 -3.66 -2.02
C SER A 417 -13.64 -3.26 -0.56
N PRO A 418 -14.68 -2.48 -0.22
CA PRO A 418 -15.80 -2.09 -1.07
C PRO A 418 -15.66 -0.73 -1.78
N LEU A 419 -14.61 0.05 -1.50
CA LEU A 419 -14.47 1.37 -2.11
C LEU A 419 -13.76 1.27 -3.45
N ASP A 420 -14.48 1.59 -4.53
CA ASP A 420 -13.96 1.74 -5.90
C ASP A 420 -14.70 2.90 -6.58
N GLU A 421 -14.04 4.06 -6.65
CA GLU A 421 -14.62 5.32 -7.11
C GLU A 421 -13.88 5.82 -8.35
N THR A 422 -14.57 5.92 -9.49
CA THR A 422 -14.00 6.51 -10.70
C THR A 422 -13.85 8.02 -10.56
N ILE A 423 -12.62 8.51 -10.78
CA ILE A 423 -12.30 9.94 -10.86
C ILE A 423 -12.51 10.39 -12.30
N THR A 424 -13.39 11.37 -12.49
CA THR A 424 -13.65 11.94 -13.82
C THR A 424 -12.41 12.68 -14.31
N TRP A 425 -11.93 12.29 -15.49
CA TRP A 425 -10.77 12.94 -16.09
C TRP A 425 -11.00 14.43 -16.35
N ARG A 426 -9.98 15.22 -16.03
CA ARG A 426 -9.86 16.65 -16.39
C ARG A 426 -8.39 16.97 -16.60
N ALA A 427 -8.11 17.93 -17.49
CA ALA A 427 -6.75 18.39 -17.70
C ALA A 427 -6.23 19.16 -16.47
N GLY A 428 -4.96 18.95 -16.12
CA GLY A 428 -4.25 19.66 -15.06
C GLY A 428 -4.58 19.17 -13.66
N MET A 429 -5.86 19.17 -13.29
CA MET A 429 -6.32 18.74 -11.97
C MET A 429 -7.61 17.94 -12.04
N MET A 430 -7.61 16.79 -11.35
CA MET A 430 -8.78 15.94 -11.16
C MET A 430 -9.18 15.92 -9.69
N SER A 431 -10.47 15.79 -9.40
CA SER A 431 -10.96 15.62 -8.04
C SER A 431 -12.14 14.65 -7.98
N ARG A 432 -12.35 14.06 -6.81
CA ARG A 432 -13.51 13.20 -6.50
C ARG A 432 -13.95 13.44 -5.07
N TYR A 433 -15.25 13.69 -4.89
CA TYR A 433 -15.91 13.59 -3.59
C TYR A 433 -16.44 12.17 -3.44
N LEU A 434 -16.04 11.48 -2.37
CA LEU A 434 -16.30 10.07 -2.17
C LEU A 434 -17.72 9.88 -1.65
N SER A 435 -18.45 8.93 -2.24
CA SER A 435 -19.83 8.59 -1.88
C SER A 435 -19.98 7.14 -1.43
N THR A 436 -19.07 6.26 -1.85
CA THR A 436 -19.08 4.83 -1.54
C THR A 436 -18.65 4.60 -0.10
N ALA A 437 -19.42 3.80 0.62
CA ALA A 437 -19.13 3.40 2.00
C ALA A 437 -18.87 1.88 2.09
N PRO A 438 -18.18 1.41 3.14
CA PRO A 438 -17.41 2.17 4.14
C PRO A 438 -16.20 2.91 3.56
N ARG A 439 -15.84 4.05 4.17
CA ARG A 439 -14.67 4.85 3.83
C ARG A 439 -13.51 4.71 4.82
N SER A 440 -13.73 4.09 5.98
CA SER A 440 -12.69 3.95 7.01
C SER A 440 -11.74 2.81 6.67
N HIS A 441 -10.68 3.10 5.92
CA HIS A 441 -9.69 2.11 5.47
C HIS A 441 -8.26 2.58 5.75
N ARG A 442 -7.38 1.61 6.04
CA ARG A 442 -5.94 1.87 6.20
C ARG A 442 -5.22 1.90 4.86
N TYR A 443 -5.63 1.02 3.94
CA TYR A 443 -4.99 0.84 2.64
C TYR A 443 -5.83 1.43 1.53
N TRP A 444 -5.17 2.24 0.70
CA TRP A 444 -5.77 2.98 -0.41
C TRP A 444 -4.93 2.76 -1.66
N ARG A 445 -5.54 2.92 -2.83
CA ARG A 445 -4.85 2.83 -4.11
C ARG A 445 -5.42 3.80 -5.12
N LEU A 446 -4.55 4.54 -5.80
CA LEU A 446 -4.88 5.20 -7.06
C LEU A 446 -4.52 4.24 -8.20
N LEU A 447 -5.50 3.83 -9.00
CA LEU A 447 -5.34 2.93 -10.14
C LEU A 447 -5.59 3.70 -11.45
N ILE A 448 -4.68 3.56 -12.40
CA ILE A 448 -4.73 4.20 -13.72
C ILE A 448 -4.66 3.09 -14.77
N GLU A 449 -5.75 2.90 -15.51
CA GLU A 449 -5.88 1.83 -16.51
C GLU A 449 -6.06 2.42 -17.91
N GLY A 450 -5.51 1.75 -18.93
CA GLY A 450 -5.75 2.11 -20.32
C GLY A 450 -5.06 3.39 -20.79
N ASP A 451 -4.03 3.90 -20.10
CA ASP A 451 -3.27 5.11 -20.49
C ASP A 451 -2.25 4.86 -21.63
N GLY A 452 -2.49 3.86 -22.50
CA GLY A 452 -1.58 3.51 -23.60
C GLY A 452 -1.47 4.57 -24.70
N ALA A 453 -2.37 5.55 -24.71
CA ALA A 453 -2.35 6.70 -25.62
C ALA A 453 -1.46 7.85 -25.13
N ASN A 454 -0.85 7.74 -23.95
CA ASN A 454 -0.03 8.80 -23.38
C ASN A 454 1.25 9.00 -24.21
N PRO A 455 1.41 10.16 -24.89
CA PRO A 455 2.54 10.39 -25.79
C PRO A 455 3.89 10.45 -25.05
N ALA A 456 3.88 10.66 -23.74
CA ALA A 456 5.10 10.67 -22.94
C ALA A 456 5.65 9.25 -22.71
N GLY A 457 4.82 8.21 -22.81
CA GLY A 457 5.23 6.83 -22.51
C GLY A 457 5.66 6.62 -21.06
N TYR A 458 5.03 7.35 -20.13
CA TYR A 458 5.10 7.22 -18.67
C TYR A 458 3.99 8.06 -18.03
N VAL A 459 3.55 7.70 -16.82
CA VAL A 459 2.65 8.53 -16.00
C VAL A 459 3.47 9.45 -15.10
N GLU A 460 3.07 10.71 -15.00
CA GLU A 460 3.55 11.66 -14.00
C GLU A 460 2.38 12.25 -13.21
N ILE A 461 2.63 12.50 -11.92
CA ILE A 461 1.72 13.21 -11.01
C ILE A 461 2.59 14.09 -10.11
N ALA A 462 2.21 15.37 -9.97
CA ALA A 462 2.91 16.30 -9.08
C ALA A 462 2.49 16.07 -7.64
N GLU A 463 1.20 16.19 -7.34
CA GLU A 463 0.70 16.06 -5.97
C GLU A 463 -0.54 15.17 -5.95
N LEU A 464 -0.62 14.33 -4.90
CA LEU A 464 -1.79 13.55 -4.57
C LEU A 464 -2.30 13.94 -3.19
N TYR A 465 -3.60 14.20 -3.14
CA TYR A 465 -4.29 14.59 -1.95
C TYR A 465 -5.41 13.60 -1.63
N LEU A 466 -5.49 13.18 -0.37
CA LEU A 466 -6.57 12.37 0.16
C LEU A 466 -6.92 12.90 1.56
N GLY A 467 -8.12 13.43 1.76
CA GLY A 467 -8.45 14.08 3.02
C GLY A 467 -9.92 14.42 3.19
N GLY A 468 -10.21 15.13 4.27
CA GLY A 468 -11.54 15.65 4.54
C GLY A 468 -11.88 16.84 3.64
N TYR A 469 -13.17 17.15 3.55
CA TYR A 469 -13.62 18.45 3.05
C TYR A 469 -14.54 19.14 4.06
N PHE A 470 -14.55 20.46 4.03
CA PHE A 470 -15.50 21.31 4.73
C PHE A 470 -16.38 22.00 3.68
N GLU A 471 -17.68 21.78 3.79
CA GLU A 471 -18.70 22.48 3.00
C GLU A 471 -19.46 23.43 3.94
N PRO A 472 -19.24 24.76 3.83
CA PRO A 472 -19.96 25.71 4.65
C PRO A 472 -21.47 25.66 4.38
N ALA A 473 -22.26 25.79 5.45
CA ALA A 473 -23.72 25.87 5.33
C ALA A 473 -24.20 27.20 4.69
N TYR A 474 -23.36 28.23 4.74
CA TYR A 474 -23.66 29.57 4.25
C TYR A 474 -22.86 29.86 2.98
N GLY A 475 -23.50 30.48 1.98
CA GLY A 475 -22.80 31.06 0.86
C GLY A 475 -22.08 32.36 1.25
N PHE A 476 -20.99 32.69 0.57
CA PHE A 476 -20.41 34.03 0.63
C PHE A 476 -21.28 35.04 -0.15
N ALA A 477 -21.22 36.32 0.22
CA ALA A 477 -22.02 37.39 -0.41
C ALA A 477 -21.58 37.67 -1.85
N TRP A 478 -22.55 38.05 -2.70
CA TRP A 478 -22.42 38.13 -4.16
C TRP A 478 -21.58 39.35 -4.63
N ARG A 479 -20.26 39.29 -4.48
CA ARG A 479 -19.24 40.08 -5.21
C ARG A 479 -17.91 39.34 -5.19
N ASN A 480 -17.83 38.22 -5.90
CA ASN A 480 -16.58 37.52 -6.11
C ASN A 480 -15.58 38.44 -6.83
N VAL A 481 -14.58 38.93 -6.12
CA VAL A 481 -13.34 39.36 -6.76
C VAL A 481 -12.48 38.10 -6.86
N VAL A 482 -12.80 37.23 -7.81
CA VAL A 482 -11.80 36.31 -8.36
C VAL A 482 -11.07 37.11 -9.42
N ALA A 483 -9.99 37.77 -9.02
CA ALA A 483 -9.15 38.53 -9.93
C ALA A 483 -7.90 37.72 -10.26
N GLU A 484 -7.49 37.76 -11.52
CA GLU A 484 -6.08 37.48 -11.85
C GLU A 484 -5.25 38.65 -11.31
N GLU A 485 -4.41 38.37 -10.32
CA GLU A 485 -3.46 39.34 -9.80
C GLU A 485 -2.03 38.93 -10.16
N ALA A 486 -1.17 39.94 -10.33
CA ALA A 486 0.26 39.75 -10.36
C ALA A 486 0.71 39.25 -8.99
N LEU A 487 1.31 38.07 -8.95
CA LEU A 487 1.87 37.50 -7.75
C LEU A 487 3.34 37.92 -7.67
N GLU A 488 3.63 38.78 -6.69
CA GLU A 488 4.95 39.35 -6.46
C GLU A 488 5.59 38.75 -5.20
N ARG A 489 6.88 38.44 -5.26
CA ARG A 489 7.67 38.11 -4.08
C ARG A 489 8.65 39.24 -3.81
N GLY A 490 8.63 39.75 -2.58
CA GLY A 490 9.68 40.63 -2.09
C GLY A 490 10.97 39.83 -1.94
N GLN A 491 12.00 40.18 -2.72
CA GLN A 491 13.34 39.65 -2.55
C GLN A 491 14.21 40.76 -1.96
N GLU A 492 14.78 40.52 -0.78
CA GLU A 492 15.82 41.40 -0.26
C GLU A 492 17.08 41.22 -1.10
N THR A 493 17.56 42.34 -1.64
CA THR A 493 18.88 42.41 -2.27
C THR A 493 19.96 42.43 -1.18
N GLU A 494 21.20 42.12 -1.54
CA GLU A 494 22.36 42.15 -0.62
C GLU A 494 22.55 43.51 0.09
N ASN A 495 21.95 44.58 -0.43
CA ASN A 495 21.96 45.93 0.14
C ASN A 495 20.74 46.23 1.03
N GLY A 496 19.96 45.24 1.44
CA GLY A 496 18.78 45.39 2.31
C GLY A 496 17.58 46.10 1.65
N SER A 497 17.60 46.26 0.31
CA SER A 497 16.46 46.81 -0.43
C SER A 497 15.55 45.69 -0.91
N VAL A 498 14.25 45.75 -0.61
CA VAL A 498 13.25 44.80 -1.09
C VAL A 498 12.85 45.18 -2.52
N ARG A 499 13.09 44.29 -3.49
CA ARG A 499 12.52 44.40 -4.83
C ARG A 499 11.37 43.41 -4.98
N SER A 500 10.22 43.89 -5.42
CA SER A 500 9.14 43.01 -5.90
C SER A 500 9.59 42.36 -7.20
N VAL A 501 9.68 41.04 -7.19
CA VAL A 501 9.85 40.24 -8.41
C VAL A 501 8.48 39.67 -8.77
N LEU A 502 7.97 40.03 -9.95
CA LEU A 502 6.81 39.40 -10.57
C LEU A 502 7.15 37.92 -10.81
N LEU A 503 6.48 37.02 -10.08
CA LEU A 503 6.66 35.59 -10.24
C LEU A 503 5.76 35.06 -11.36
N ASN A 504 4.45 35.34 -11.28
CA ASN A 504 3.45 34.90 -12.25
C ASN A 504 2.12 35.65 -12.04
N ARG A 505 1.08 35.34 -12.82
CA ARG A 505 -0.32 35.69 -12.52
C ARG A 505 -1.03 34.51 -11.86
N GLY A 506 -1.89 34.77 -10.89
CA GLY A 506 -2.73 33.74 -10.28
C GLY A 506 -4.03 34.31 -9.73
N ARG A 507 -4.94 33.44 -9.32
CA ARG A 507 -6.24 33.81 -8.80
C ARG A 507 -6.12 34.26 -7.34
N ARG A 508 -6.71 35.40 -7.01
CA ARG A 508 -7.05 35.76 -5.63
C ARG A 508 -8.56 35.72 -5.49
N ALA A 509 -9.06 35.12 -4.42
CA ALA A 509 -10.47 35.07 -4.09
C ALA A 509 -10.69 35.63 -2.68
N VAL A 510 -11.50 36.69 -2.57
CA VAL A 510 -11.96 37.23 -1.30
C VAL A 510 -13.41 36.79 -1.10
N LEU A 511 -13.65 36.01 -0.05
CA LEU A 511 -14.94 35.36 0.23
C LEU A 511 -15.57 35.99 1.48
N PRO A 512 -16.47 36.99 1.32
CA PRO A 512 -17.16 37.61 2.44
C PRO A 512 -18.29 36.72 2.96
N TYR A 513 -18.22 36.30 4.21
CA TYR A 513 -19.30 35.60 4.89
C TYR A 513 -19.98 36.54 5.87
N ALA A 514 -21.31 36.59 5.77
CA ALA A 514 -22.18 37.31 6.70
C ALA A 514 -23.18 36.33 7.31
N HIS A 515 -23.66 36.68 8.50
CA HIS A 515 -24.64 35.91 9.24
C HIS A 515 -24.25 34.44 9.57
N VAL A 516 -23.00 34.22 9.99
CA VAL A 516 -22.46 32.89 10.27
C VAL A 516 -22.69 32.51 11.73
N SER A 517 -23.29 31.35 11.98
CA SER A 517 -23.48 30.83 13.34
C SER A 517 -22.18 30.54 14.08
N ALA A 518 -22.21 30.57 15.41
CA ALA A 518 -21.08 30.20 16.27
C ALA A 518 -20.47 28.83 15.92
N GLY A 519 -21.31 27.84 15.60
CA GLY A 519 -20.88 26.50 15.20
C GLY A 519 -20.11 26.48 13.88
N GLN A 520 -20.63 27.17 12.85
CA GLN A 520 -19.95 27.26 11.55
C GLN A 520 -18.64 28.07 11.65
N LYS A 521 -18.62 29.16 12.43
CA LYS A 521 -17.38 29.87 12.77
C LYS A 521 -16.32 28.92 13.35
N GLY A 522 -16.73 28.01 14.24
CA GLY A 522 -15.84 26.99 14.82
C GLY A 522 -15.23 26.06 13.77
N LEU A 523 -15.99 25.67 12.74
CA LEU A 523 -15.50 24.84 11.63
C LEU A 523 -14.51 25.60 10.75
N PHE A 524 -14.79 26.87 10.40
CA PHE A 524 -13.83 27.72 9.67
C PHE A 524 -12.53 27.91 10.45
N LEU A 525 -12.62 28.16 11.77
CA LEU A 525 -11.45 28.28 12.62
C LEU A 525 -10.63 26.98 12.64
N SER A 526 -11.30 25.83 12.73
CA SER A 526 -10.65 24.51 12.71
C SER A 526 -9.91 24.25 11.40
N MET A 527 -10.55 24.56 10.26
CA MET A 527 -9.91 24.51 8.94
C MET A 527 -8.70 25.45 8.88
N PHE A 528 -8.87 26.71 9.28
CA PHE A 528 -7.81 27.72 9.26
C PHE A 528 -6.59 27.29 10.08
N GLN A 529 -6.82 26.76 11.29
CA GLN A 529 -5.76 26.25 12.16
C GLN A 529 -5.10 24.98 11.61
N ALA A 530 -5.86 24.09 10.97
CA ALA A 530 -5.32 22.88 10.37
C ALA A 530 -4.40 23.18 9.18
N VAL A 531 -4.72 24.22 8.39
CA VAL A 531 -3.93 24.64 7.22
C VAL A 531 -2.73 25.49 7.63
N LYS A 532 -2.86 26.38 8.61
CA LYS A 532 -1.80 27.30 9.04
C LYS A 532 -0.88 26.63 10.07
N ASP A 533 0.19 25.99 9.60
CA ASP A 533 1.23 25.44 10.49
C ASP A 533 2.09 26.55 11.08
N LYS A 534 1.84 26.91 12.34
CA LYS A 534 2.60 27.94 13.06
C LYS A 534 4.03 27.50 13.42
N GLY A 535 4.33 26.20 13.42
CA GLY A 535 5.66 25.68 13.78
C GLY A 535 6.62 25.57 12.60
N ALA A 536 6.11 25.37 11.39
CA ALA A 536 6.90 25.20 10.17
C ALA A 536 6.95 26.43 9.25
N GLU A 537 6.26 27.53 9.62
CA GLU A 537 6.09 28.75 8.81
C GLU A 537 5.58 28.48 7.38
N ARG A 538 4.87 27.36 7.15
CA ARG A 538 4.35 26.96 5.85
C ARG A 538 2.86 26.62 5.93
N ASN A 539 2.09 27.06 4.95
CA ASN A 539 0.71 26.63 4.79
C ASN A 539 0.68 25.18 4.24
N LYS A 540 -0.11 24.31 4.86
CA LYS A 540 -0.44 22.99 4.33
C LYS A 540 -1.35 23.12 3.09
N PRO A 541 -1.49 22.08 2.25
CA PRO A 541 -2.41 22.11 1.12
C PRO A 541 -3.84 22.47 1.53
N LEU A 542 -4.43 23.38 0.77
CA LEU A 542 -5.85 23.74 0.84
C LEU A 542 -6.36 23.81 -0.59
N PHE A 543 -7.30 22.95 -0.99
CA PHE A 543 -7.97 23.11 -2.28
C PHE A 543 -9.30 23.79 -2.07
N ALA A 544 -9.58 24.84 -2.86
CA ALA A 544 -10.83 25.57 -2.82
C ALA A 544 -11.62 25.28 -4.09
N HIS A 545 -12.85 24.79 -3.95
CA HIS A 545 -13.80 24.57 -5.03
C HIS A 545 -14.95 25.56 -4.86
N LEU A 546 -14.89 26.70 -5.56
CA LEU A 546 -15.80 27.84 -5.29
C LEU A 546 -17.23 27.63 -5.80
N ASP A 547 -17.42 26.73 -6.76
CA ASP A 547 -18.71 26.18 -7.16
C ASP A 547 -18.53 24.70 -7.49
N VAL A 548 -19.15 23.83 -6.69
CA VAL A 548 -19.02 22.37 -6.88
C VAL A 548 -19.54 21.86 -8.23
N ASN A 549 -20.36 22.66 -8.92
CA ASN A 549 -20.88 22.34 -10.25
C ASN A 549 -19.97 22.83 -11.37
N ASP A 550 -19.04 23.74 -11.08
CA ASP A 550 -18.01 24.20 -12.00
C ASP A 550 -16.64 23.70 -11.54
N ALA A 551 -16.21 22.56 -12.07
CA ALA A 551 -14.88 22.06 -11.76
C ALA A 551 -13.72 22.88 -12.35
N GLY A 552 -13.97 23.97 -13.09
CA GLY A 552 -12.97 25.01 -13.38
C GLY A 552 -12.71 25.96 -12.19
N SER A 553 -13.58 25.91 -11.17
CA SER A 553 -13.49 26.71 -9.94
C SER A 553 -12.64 26.06 -8.85
N LEU A 554 -12.14 24.83 -9.07
CA LEU A 554 -11.20 24.16 -8.18
C LEU A 554 -9.78 24.71 -8.42
N PHE A 555 -9.08 25.08 -7.36
CA PHE A 555 -7.66 25.46 -7.41
C PHE A 555 -6.96 25.17 -6.08
N LEU A 556 -5.64 25.00 -6.13
CA LEU A 556 -4.79 24.90 -4.95
C LEU A 556 -4.58 26.30 -4.38
N ALA A 557 -5.01 26.52 -3.14
CA ALA A 557 -5.03 27.80 -2.47
C ALA A 557 -4.06 27.84 -1.29
N THR A 558 -3.70 29.06 -0.91
CA THR A 558 -3.09 29.41 0.36
C THR A 558 -4.01 30.38 1.08
N LEU A 559 -4.04 30.30 2.42
CA LEU A 559 -4.75 31.27 3.23
C LEU A 559 -3.96 32.57 3.26
N ALA A 560 -4.57 33.65 2.75
CA ALA A 560 -4.05 34.98 2.86
C ALA A 560 -4.60 35.67 4.12
N GLY A 561 -3.76 36.49 4.77
CA GLY A 561 -4.18 37.30 5.92
C GLY A 561 -4.44 36.53 7.23
N THR A 562 -5.23 37.18 8.10
CA THR A 562 -5.64 36.67 9.42
C THR A 562 -7.12 36.36 9.44
N PHE A 563 -7.50 35.24 10.03
CA PHE A 563 -8.90 34.93 10.28
C PHE A 563 -9.42 35.73 11.49
N SER A 564 -10.22 36.76 11.22
CA SER A 564 -10.68 37.74 12.22
C SER A 564 -12.21 37.89 12.18
N PRO A 565 -12.98 36.94 12.74
CA PRO A 565 -14.44 37.04 12.79
C PRO A 565 -14.91 38.15 13.74
N ALA A 566 -15.79 39.01 13.23
CA ALA A 566 -16.51 40.03 14.00
C ALA A 566 -17.87 39.48 14.43
N GLU A 567 -18.28 39.78 15.67
CA GLU A 567 -19.62 39.45 16.18
C GLU A 567 -20.59 40.57 15.82
N GLU A 568 -21.64 40.26 15.04
CA GLU A 568 -22.66 41.22 14.61
C GLU A 568 -23.93 41.14 15.49
N GLY A 569 -24.08 40.06 16.25
CA GLY A 569 -25.16 39.84 17.21
C GLY A 569 -24.93 38.53 18.00
N PRO A 570 -25.83 38.18 18.94
CA PRO A 570 -25.72 36.94 19.69
C PRO A 570 -25.71 35.72 18.75
N ASP A 571 -24.60 34.97 18.78
CA ASP A 571 -24.33 33.82 17.88
C ASP A 571 -24.29 34.16 16.38
N ASP A 572 -24.06 35.43 16.02
CA ASP A 572 -24.00 35.89 14.63
C ASP A 572 -22.65 36.54 14.30
N TYR A 573 -21.96 36.02 13.28
CA TYR A 573 -20.59 36.42 12.93
C TYR A 573 -20.41 36.76 11.45
N ALA A 574 -19.51 37.70 11.16
CA ALA A 574 -19.09 38.04 9.81
C ALA A 574 -17.55 38.07 9.70
N PHE A 575 -17.03 37.70 8.53
CA PHE A 575 -15.60 37.74 8.22
C PHE A 575 -15.34 37.66 6.72
N GLU A 576 -14.13 37.99 6.32
CA GLU A 576 -13.62 37.73 4.98
C GLU A 576 -12.58 36.61 5.03
N LEU A 577 -12.76 35.61 4.16
CA LEU A 577 -11.77 34.58 3.94
C LEU A 577 -11.01 34.92 2.65
N GLU A 578 -9.74 35.27 2.79
CA GLU A 578 -8.87 35.55 1.65
C GLU A 578 -8.08 34.30 1.25
N LEU A 579 -8.19 33.95 -0.04
CA LEU A 579 -7.52 32.83 -0.66
C LEU A 579 -6.67 33.34 -1.81
N GLN A 580 -5.46 32.80 -1.92
CA GLN A 580 -4.55 33.11 -3.01
C GLN A 580 -4.09 31.80 -3.65
N GLU A 581 -4.19 31.70 -4.97
CA GLU A 581 -3.72 30.54 -5.72
C GLU A 581 -2.25 30.31 -5.44
N ARG A 582 -1.94 29.07 -5.07
CA ARG A 582 -0.58 28.64 -4.86
C ARG A 582 0.06 28.46 -6.23
N LEU A 583 1.13 29.20 -6.49
CA LEU A 583 1.89 29.03 -7.71
C LEU A 583 2.50 27.63 -7.76
N THR A 584 2.24 26.94 -8.87
CA THR A 584 2.88 25.69 -9.26
C THR A 584 4.19 25.93 -10.00
#